data_AF-A0A8H5VJW1-F1
#
_entry.id   AF-A0A8H5VJW1-F1
#
_cell.length_a   1.000
_cell.length_b   1.000
_cell.length_c   1.000
_cell.angle_alpha   90.00
_cell.angle_beta   90.00
_cell.angle_gamma   90.00
#
_symmetry.space_group_name_H-M   'P 1'
#
loop_
_entity.id
_entity.type
_entity.pdbx_description
1 polymer ?
#
loop_
_entity_poly.entity_id
_entity_poly.type
_entity_poly.pdbx_seq_one_letter_code
_entity_poly.pdbx_strand_id
1 'polypeptide(L)'
;MSSVTTSPNFDHSSIDIRDVNARRAHMKAFFLHLGLWNEELEKEFRADGEEQACEVVDAAGYGQINQAYFELMVDNIVWFNLLDEGDAHDQGHDWPWDMESAVDSKDLTTYGSSKYYREWRRRKASAEVQHLISTARIVNLQALHQYHNDIPTDTQVECLFSGVSTQFPHHRIKSLAIEEVKRYVVGIMEGAFPSRTKLYTDDEILLRTNYRLIQG
;
A
#
# COMPACT_ATOMS: atom_id res chain seq x y z
N MET A 1 6.16 -56.11 -17.34
CA MET A 1 4.97 -55.56 -16.66
C MET A 1 5.37 -54.22 -16.11
N SER A 2 4.97 -53.13 -16.76
CA SER A 2 5.27 -51.77 -16.31
C SER A 2 4.31 -51.44 -15.18
N SER A 3 4.84 -51.23 -13.98
CA SER A 3 4.07 -50.71 -12.87
C SER A 3 3.53 -49.34 -13.28
N VAL A 4 2.22 -49.26 -13.48
CA VAL A 4 1.50 -47.99 -13.52
C VAL A 4 1.70 -47.38 -12.14
N THR A 5 2.63 -46.42 -12.07
CA THR A 5 2.77 -45.53 -10.94
C THR A 5 1.57 -44.59 -11.03
N THR A 6 0.51 -44.93 -10.31
CA THR A 6 -0.61 -44.02 -10.10
C THR A 6 -0.02 -42.71 -9.56
N SER A 7 -0.19 -41.60 -10.26
CA SER A 7 0.16 -40.28 -9.73
C SER A 7 -0.47 -40.16 -8.34
N PRO A 8 0.26 -39.71 -7.30
CA PRO A 8 -0.35 -39.42 -6.02
C PRO A 8 -1.46 -38.40 -6.29
N ASN A 9 -2.69 -38.80 -6.00
CA ASN A 9 -3.84 -37.92 -6.12
C ASN A 9 -3.68 -36.90 -4.99
N PHE A 10 -3.16 -35.71 -5.29
CA PHE A 10 -3.07 -34.61 -4.34
C PHE A 10 -4.48 -34.06 -4.13
N ASP A 11 -5.24 -34.72 -3.25
CA ASP A 11 -6.57 -34.25 -2.89
C ASP A 11 -6.48 -32.95 -2.09
N HIS A 12 -6.86 -31.85 -2.73
CA HIS A 12 -6.86 -30.52 -2.12
C HIS A 12 -8.12 -30.25 -1.28
N SER A 13 -9.16 -31.09 -1.41
CA SER A 13 -10.49 -30.82 -0.85
C SER A 13 -10.56 -30.95 0.67
N SER A 14 -9.62 -31.67 1.27
CA SER A 14 -9.55 -31.85 2.73
C SER A 14 -8.73 -30.78 3.45
N ILE A 15 -8.17 -29.80 2.73
CA ILE A 15 -7.28 -28.79 3.31
C ILE A 15 -8.11 -27.60 3.75
N ASP A 16 -8.00 -27.23 5.02
CA ASP A 16 -8.55 -25.96 5.49
C ASP A 16 -7.74 -24.82 4.89
N ILE A 17 -8.33 -24.17 3.90
CA ILE A 17 -7.77 -23.01 3.19
C ILE A 17 -7.58 -21.79 4.09
N ARG A 18 -8.10 -21.77 5.31
CA ARG A 18 -7.90 -20.68 6.26
C ARG A 18 -6.69 -20.92 7.15
N ASP A 19 -6.26 -22.16 7.28
CA ASP A 19 -5.06 -22.55 8.01
C ASP A 19 -3.83 -22.38 7.13
N VAL A 20 -3.08 -21.30 7.39
CA VAL A 20 -1.84 -20.96 6.71
C VAL A 20 -0.82 -22.11 6.75
N ASN A 21 -0.73 -22.82 7.88
CA ASN A 21 0.24 -23.90 8.02
C ASN A 21 -0.18 -25.12 7.21
N ALA A 22 -1.47 -25.45 7.21
CA ALA A 22 -2.01 -26.57 6.42
C ALA A 22 -1.80 -26.34 4.93
N ARG A 23 -2.11 -25.11 4.43
CA ARG A 23 -1.87 -24.74 3.03
C ARG A 23 -0.41 -24.88 2.64
N ARG A 24 0.50 -24.30 3.42
CA ARG A 24 1.95 -24.32 3.11
C ARG A 24 2.55 -25.71 3.20
N ALA A 25 2.13 -26.53 4.16
CA ALA A 25 2.55 -27.92 4.26
C ALA A 25 2.11 -28.72 3.02
N HIS A 26 0.91 -28.45 2.52
CA HIS A 26 0.43 -29.06 1.29
C HIS A 26 1.21 -28.58 0.05
N MET A 27 1.41 -27.26 -0.12
CA MET A 27 2.23 -26.71 -1.20
C MET A 27 3.61 -27.36 -1.22
N LYS A 28 4.26 -27.44 -0.05
CA LYS A 28 5.55 -28.11 0.10
C LYS A 28 5.51 -29.56 -0.35
N ALA A 29 4.51 -30.33 0.07
CA ALA A 29 4.38 -31.73 -0.33
C ALA A 29 4.17 -31.88 -1.86
N PHE A 30 3.36 -31.01 -2.45
CA PHE A 30 3.09 -30.99 -3.89
C PHE A 30 4.36 -30.68 -4.70
N PHE A 31 5.05 -29.58 -4.40
CA PHE A 31 6.26 -29.19 -5.12
C PHE A 31 7.45 -30.11 -4.85
N LEU A 32 7.53 -30.76 -3.68
CA LEU A 32 8.51 -31.83 -3.44
C LEU A 32 8.27 -33.02 -4.37
N HIS A 33 7.01 -33.38 -4.63
CA HIS A 33 6.69 -34.47 -5.55
C HIS A 33 7.05 -34.14 -7.00
N LEU A 34 6.87 -32.88 -7.41
CA LEU A 34 7.30 -32.40 -8.73
C LEU A 34 8.83 -32.23 -8.84
N GLY A 35 9.58 -32.35 -7.73
CA GLY A 35 11.02 -32.11 -7.71
C GLY A 35 11.40 -30.63 -7.84
N LEU A 36 10.44 -29.72 -7.61
CA LEU A 36 10.59 -28.27 -7.77
C LEU A 36 10.83 -27.54 -6.45
N TRP A 37 10.64 -28.21 -5.32
CA TRP A 37 10.77 -27.57 -4.01
C TRP A 37 12.23 -27.25 -3.67
N ASN A 38 12.49 -25.96 -3.46
CA ASN A 38 13.73 -25.43 -2.91
C ASN A 38 13.38 -24.41 -1.81
N GLU A 39 13.87 -24.63 -0.58
CA GLU A 39 13.58 -23.78 0.58
C GLU A 39 14.12 -22.35 0.44
N GLU A 40 15.28 -22.18 -0.23
CA GLU A 40 15.85 -20.84 -0.44
C GLU A 40 15.03 -20.06 -1.45
N LEU A 41 14.62 -20.72 -2.54
CA LEU A 41 13.80 -20.14 -3.59
C LEU A 41 12.38 -19.83 -3.09
N GLU A 42 11.76 -20.73 -2.33
CA GLU A 42 10.44 -20.47 -1.74
C GLU A 42 10.46 -19.25 -0.83
N LYS A 43 11.53 -19.08 -0.05
CA LYS A 43 11.70 -17.93 0.83
C LYS A 43 11.83 -16.62 0.03
N GLU A 44 12.54 -16.65 -1.08
CA GLU A 44 12.64 -15.50 -2.00
C GLU A 44 11.29 -15.16 -2.61
N PHE A 45 10.61 -16.14 -3.21
CA PHE A 45 9.27 -15.95 -3.78
C PHE A 45 8.23 -15.51 -2.76
N ARG A 46 8.37 -15.90 -1.50
CA ARG A 46 7.50 -15.43 -0.43
C ARG A 46 7.73 -13.95 -0.13
N ALA A 47 8.98 -13.51 -0.04
CA ALA A 47 9.29 -12.09 0.18
C ALA A 47 8.78 -11.22 -0.98
N ASP A 48 8.99 -11.68 -2.21
CA ASP A 48 8.48 -11.00 -3.40
C ASP A 48 6.94 -11.03 -3.46
N GLY A 49 6.33 -12.17 -3.10
CA GLY A 49 4.89 -12.33 -3.04
C GLY A 49 4.22 -11.44 -2.00
N GLU A 50 4.85 -11.21 -0.85
CA GLU A 50 4.38 -10.25 0.16
C GLU A 50 4.37 -8.82 -0.40
N GLU A 51 5.41 -8.42 -1.13
CA GLU A 51 5.50 -7.09 -1.75
C GLU A 51 4.46 -6.94 -2.87
N GLN A 52 4.37 -7.91 -3.77
CA GLN A 52 3.41 -7.92 -4.88
C GLN A 52 1.96 -7.94 -4.38
N ALA A 53 1.65 -8.71 -3.32
CA ALA A 53 0.34 -8.68 -2.69
C ALA A 53 0.00 -7.28 -2.15
N CYS A 54 0.97 -6.59 -1.54
CA CYS A 54 0.76 -5.22 -1.07
C CYS A 54 0.44 -4.26 -2.23
N GLU A 55 1.16 -4.35 -3.35
CA GLU A 55 0.91 -3.52 -4.53
C GLU A 55 -0.48 -3.76 -5.12
N VAL A 56 -0.90 -5.02 -5.26
CA VAL A 56 -2.24 -5.39 -5.77
C VAL A 56 -3.34 -4.84 -4.87
N VAL A 57 -3.21 -5.03 -3.56
CA VAL A 57 -4.20 -4.57 -2.58
C VAL A 57 -4.29 -3.04 -2.54
N ASP A 58 -3.16 -2.34 -2.62
CA ASP A 58 -3.11 -0.87 -2.65
C ASP A 58 -3.69 -0.31 -3.95
N ALA A 59 -3.37 -0.92 -5.10
CA ALA A 59 -3.92 -0.56 -6.41
C ALA A 59 -5.45 -0.72 -6.46
N ALA A 60 -5.99 -1.72 -5.74
CA ALA A 60 -7.43 -1.91 -5.59
C ALA A 60 -8.08 -0.98 -4.55
N GLY A 61 -7.32 -0.08 -3.92
CA GLY A 61 -7.81 0.98 -3.03
C GLY A 61 -8.13 0.52 -1.61
N TYR A 62 -7.65 -0.65 -1.19
CA TYR A 62 -7.91 -1.16 0.15
C TYR A 62 -7.05 -0.44 1.19
N GLY A 63 -7.70 0.21 2.16
CA GLY A 63 -6.98 0.81 3.30
C GLY A 63 -6.44 -0.24 4.29
N GLN A 64 -7.16 -1.35 4.43
CA GLN A 64 -6.83 -2.50 5.26
C GLN A 64 -7.35 -3.76 4.58
N ILE A 65 -6.73 -4.89 4.88
CA ILE A 65 -7.16 -6.20 4.37
C ILE A 65 -7.06 -7.25 5.48
N ASN A 66 -7.94 -8.24 5.46
CA ASN A 66 -7.92 -9.38 6.36
C ASN A 66 -6.57 -10.12 6.31
N GLN A 67 -6.01 -10.50 7.47
CA GLN A 67 -4.71 -11.19 7.55
C GLN A 67 -4.74 -12.54 6.81
N ALA A 68 -5.75 -13.38 7.00
CA ALA A 68 -5.82 -14.70 6.36
C ALA A 68 -5.96 -14.58 4.83
N TYR A 69 -6.72 -13.60 4.35
CA TYR A 69 -6.82 -13.31 2.92
C TYR A 69 -5.49 -12.84 2.34
N PHE A 70 -4.78 -11.95 3.04
CA PHE A 70 -3.44 -11.51 2.64
C PHE A 70 -2.48 -12.71 2.51
N GLU A 71 -2.42 -13.59 3.50
CA GLU A 71 -1.57 -14.80 3.42
C GLU A 71 -2.00 -15.73 2.29
N LEU A 72 -3.29 -15.81 1.98
CA LEU A 72 -3.81 -16.61 0.86
C LEU A 72 -3.33 -16.05 -0.49
N MET A 73 -3.34 -14.73 -0.66
CA MET A 73 -2.78 -14.07 -1.84
C MET A 73 -1.28 -14.34 -1.99
N VAL A 74 -0.52 -14.22 -0.89
CA VAL A 74 0.93 -14.50 -0.91
C VAL A 74 1.19 -15.94 -1.30
N ASP A 75 0.48 -16.89 -0.69
CA ASP A 75 0.65 -18.32 -1.01
C ASP A 75 0.26 -18.63 -2.47
N ASN A 76 -0.76 -17.93 -3.02
CA ASN A 76 -1.14 -18.04 -4.42
C ASN A 76 -0.05 -17.53 -5.38
N ILE A 77 0.59 -16.39 -5.06
CA ILE A 77 1.71 -15.86 -5.83
C ILE A 77 2.90 -16.82 -5.79
N VAL A 78 3.25 -17.33 -4.61
CA VAL A 78 4.34 -18.31 -4.44
C VAL A 78 4.08 -19.59 -5.26
N TRP A 79 2.84 -20.06 -5.30
CA TRP A 79 2.45 -21.23 -6.10
C TRP A 79 2.79 -21.05 -7.58
N PHE A 80 2.37 -19.92 -8.17
CA PHE A 80 2.62 -19.67 -9.59
C PHE A 80 4.10 -19.41 -9.87
N ASN A 81 4.82 -18.68 -9.00
CA ASN A 81 6.26 -18.47 -9.18
C ASN A 81 7.06 -19.78 -9.15
N LEU A 82 6.68 -20.74 -8.30
CA LEU A 82 7.32 -22.07 -8.28
C LEU A 82 7.03 -22.89 -9.55
N LEU A 83 5.84 -22.74 -10.14
CA LEU A 83 5.50 -23.38 -11.41
C LEU A 83 6.25 -22.73 -12.59
N ASP A 84 6.37 -21.40 -12.57
CA ASP A 84 7.11 -20.61 -13.56
C ASP A 84 8.59 -21.03 -13.59
N GLU A 85 9.26 -21.07 -12.45
CA GLU A 85 10.67 -21.46 -12.37
C GLU A 85 10.90 -22.91 -12.82
N GLY A 86 9.93 -23.78 -12.56
CA GLY A 86 9.99 -25.19 -12.93
C GLY A 86 9.60 -25.52 -14.36
N ASP A 87 9.19 -24.52 -15.17
CA ASP A 87 8.55 -24.69 -16.49
C ASP A 87 7.45 -25.77 -16.46
N ALA A 88 6.65 -25.75 -15.39
CA ALA A 88 5.83 -26.90 -15.04
C ALA A 88 4.38 -26.82 -15.53
N HIS A 89 3.92 -25.69 -16.08
CA HIS A 89 2.53 -25.28 -16.38
C HIS A 89 1.57 -26.25 -17.12
N ASP A 90 2.00 -27.44 -17.55
CA ASP A 90 1.13 -28.44 -18.21
C ASP A 90 0.78 -29.71 -17.37
N GLN A 91 1.59 -30.06 -16.37
CA GLN A 91 1.35 -31.04 -15.27
C GLN A 91 0.17 -30.86 -14.24
N GLY A 92 -0.90 -30.06 -14.48
CA GLY A 92 -2.13 -29.91 -13.65
C GLY A 92 -2.17 -28.79 -12.57
N HIS A 93 -2.43 -27.53 -12.96
CA HIS A 93 -1.77 -26.35 -12.36
C HIS A 93 -2.57 -25.27 -11.68
N ASP A 94 -3.89 -25.38 -11.72
CA ASP A 94 -4.67 -24.29 -11.19
C ASP A 94 -4.54 -24.31 -9.68
N TRP A 95 -4.19 -23.15 -9.13
CA TRP A 95 -4.29 -22.90 -7.71
C TRP A 95 -5.62 -23.48 -7.18
N PRO A 96 -5.57 -24.45 -6.25
CA PRO A 96 -6.69 -25.37 -6.06
C PRO A 96 -7.87 -24.76 -5.29
N TRP A 97 -7.78 -23.49 -4.90
CA TRP A 97 -8.73 -22.84 -4.02
C TRP A 97 -9.22 -21.52 -4.60
N ASP A 98 -10.53 -21.34 -4.67
CA ASP A 98 -11.13 -20.06 -5.05
C ASP A 98 -10.89 -19.01 -3.94
N MET A 99 -10.08 -18.00 -4.25
CA MET A 99 -9.72 -16.95 -3.29
C MET A 99 -10.91 -16.09 -2.87
N GLU A 100 -11.87 -15.84 -3.77
CA GLU A 100 -12.98 -14.91 -3.51
C GLU A 100 -14.04 -15.50 -2.58
N SER A 101 -14.28 -16.80 -2.66
CA SER A 101 -15.25 -17.49 -1.79
C SER A 101 -14.64 -18.02 -0.48
N ALA A 102 -13.32 -18.17 -0.41
CA ALA A 102 -12.62 -18.78 0.71
C ALA A 102 -12.60 -17.92 1.99
N VAL A 103 -12.24 -16.65 1.81
CA VAL A 103 -11.98 -15.69 2.90
C VAL A 103 -12.43 -14.31 2.42
N ASP A 104 -13.28 -13.64 3.21
CA ASP A 104 -13.65 -12.26 2.91
C ASP A 104 -12.46 -11.33 3.20
N SER A 105 -11.96 -10.68 2.15
CA SER A 105 -10.86 -9.70 2.21
C SER A 105 -11.13 -8.54 3.17
N LYS A 106 -12.39 -8.21 3.46
CA LYS A 106 -12.82 -7.07 4.28
C LYS A 106 -13.26 -7.45 5.70
N ASP A 107 -13.45 -8.73 6.00
CA ASP A 107 -13.84 -9.15 7.35
C ASP A 107 -12.65 -9.08 8.32
N LEU A 108 -12.46 -7.93 8.95
CA LEU A 108 -11.39 -7.74 9.93
C LEU A 108 -11.72 -8.35 11.31
N THR A 109 -12.94 -8.85 11.53
CA THR A 109 -13.38 -9.32 12.86
C THR A 109 -12.81 -10.69 13.20
N THR A 110 -12.70 -11.57 12.21
CA THR A 110 -12.29 -12.96 12.43
C THR A 110 -10.78 -13.11 12.57
N TYR A 111 -10.00 -12.46 11.70
CA TYR A 111 -8.53 -12.64 11.65
C TYR A 111 -7.74 -11.34 11.86
N GLY A 112 -8.41 -10.21 12.08
CA GLY A 112 -7.76 -8.90 12.14
C GLY A 112 -7.23 -8.45 10.77
N SER A 113 -6.63 -7.26 10.76
CA SER A 113 -5.99 -6.72 9.56
C SER A 113 -4.56 -7.23 9.40
N SER A 114 -4.11 -7.40 8.15
CA SER A 114 -2.73 -7.74 7.81
C SER A 114 -1.73 -6.76 8.44
N LYS A 115 -0.80 -7.29 9.25
CA LYS A 115 0.28 -6.50 9.85
C LYS A 115 1.29 -6.05 8.80
N TYR A 116 1.69 -6.98 7.91
CA TYR A 116 2.66 -6.69 6.85
C TYR A 116 2.16 -5.57 5.94
N TYR A 117 0.92 -5.68 5.44
CA TYR A 117 0.35 -4.66 4.56
C TYR A 117 0.25 -3.28 5.25
N ARG A 118 -0.13 -3.26 6.53
CA ARG A 118 -0.19 -2.02 7.31
C ARG A 118 1.17 -1.35 7.43
N GLU A 119 2.21 -2.14 7.73
CA GLU A 119 3.59 -1.63 7.83
C GLU A 119 4.14 -1.20 6.48
N TRP A 120 3.85 -1.96 5.42
CA TRP A 120 4.20 -1.61 4.05
C TRP A 120 3.58 -0.27 3.65
N ARG A 121 2.28 -0.05 3.89
CA ARG A 121 1.60 1.23 3.60
C ARG A 121 2.27 2.41 4.32
N ARG A 122 2.65 2.21 5.58
CA ARG A 122 3.37 3.24 6.35
C ARG A 122 4.74 3.55 5.74
N ARG A 123 5.51 2.52 5.36
CA ARG A 123 6.80 2.68 4.66
C ARG A 123 6.62 3.43 3.34
N LYS A 124 5.62 3.06 2.54
CA LYS A 124 5.30 3.70 1.27
C LYS A 124 4.93 5.19 1.44
N ALA A 125 4.04 5.50 2.37
CA ALA A 125 3.65 6.87 2.67
C ALA A 125 4.86 7.71 3.15
N SER A 126 5.68 7.16 4.05
CA SER A 126 6.90 7.82 4.52
C SER A 126 7.89 8.09 3.36
N ALA A 127 8.10 7.12 2.47
CA ALA A 127 8.96 7.29 1.30
C ALA A 127 8.42 8.35 0.33
N GLU A 128 7.11 8.40 0.13
CA GLU A 128 6.47 9.41 -0.71
C GLU A 128 6.64 10.81 -0.13
N VAL A 129 6.44 10.99 1.18
CA VAL A 129 6.70 12.27 1.86
C VAL A 129 8.15 12.71 1.71
N GLN A 130 9.12 11.80 1.91
CA GLN A 130 10.54 12.11 1.71
C GLN A 130 10.85 12.50 0.26
N HIS A 131 10.18 11.86 -0.70
CA HIS A 131 10.27 12.25 -2.11
C HIS A 131 9.70 13.65 -2.36
N LEU A 132 8.55 14.00 -1.77
CA LEU A 132 7.95 15.34 -1.85
C LEU A 132 8.89 16.41 -1.30
N ILE A 133 9.51 16.15 -0.15
CA ILE A 133 10.47 17.07 0.49
C ILE A 133 11.72 17.23 -0.38
N SER A 134 12.36 16.12 -0.77
CA SER A 134 13.62 16.16 -1.52
C SER A 134 13.49 16.78 -2.92
N THR A 135 12.34 16.64 -3.55
CA THR A 135 12.06 17.25 -4.87
C THR A 135 11.45 18.64 -4.78
N ALA A 136 11.23 19.18 -3.57
CA ALA A 136 10.54 20.45 -3.37
C ALA A 136 9.20 20.51 -4.11
N ARG A 137 8.49 19.36 -4.19
CA ARG A 137 7.28 19.21 -5.00
C ARG A 137 6.16 20.06 -4.42
N ILE A 138 5.46 20.75 -5.32
CA ILE A 138 4.28 21.52 -4.99
C ILE A 138 3.09 20.56 -4.85
N VAL A 139 2.38 20.67 -3.74
CA VAL A 139 1.20 19.88 -3.39
C VAL A 139 0.03 20.78 -3.04
N ASN A 140 -1.18 20.24 -3.07
CA ASN A 140 -2.39 20.93 -2.61
C ASN A 140 -2.71 20.57 -1.14
N LEU A 141 -3.74 21.21 -0.59
CA LEU A 141 -4.15 20.97 0.80
C LEU A 141 -4.63 19.53 1.06
N GLN A 142 -5.25 18.89 0.06
CA GLN A 142 -5.73 17.50 0.17
C GLN A 142 -4.56 16.52 0.33
N ALA A 143 -3.50 16.69 -0.47
CA ALA A 143 -2.30 15.88 -0.35
C ALA A 143 -1.61 16.10 1.01
N LEU A 144 -1.50 17.35 1.48
CA LEU A 144 -1.00 17.63 2.84
C LEU A 144 -1.82 16.90 3.91
N HIS A 145 -3.15 16.93 3.79
CA HIS A 145 -4.03 16.24 4.74
C HIS A 145 -3.86 14.73 4.68
N GLN A 146 -3.69 14.15 3.49
CA GLN A 146 -3.46 12.71 3.31
C GLN A 146 -2.20 12.24 4.04
N TYR A 147 -1.09 12.99 3.95
CA TYR A 147 0.19 12.57 4.51
C TYR A 147 0.47 13.10 5.92
N HIS A 148 -0.45 13.83 6.56
CA HIS A 148 -0.15 14.56 7.81
C HIS A 148 0.47 13.71 8.93
N ASN A 149 0.11 12.42 9.02
CA ASN A 149 0.65 11.49 10.02
C ASN A 149 2.06 10.97 9.68
N ASP A 150 2.47 11.07 8.42
CA ASP A 150 3.74 10.57 7.89
C ASP A 150 4.77 11.69 7.68
N ILE A 151 4.36 12.96 7.86
CA ILE A 151 5.27 14.11 7.78
C ILE A 151 6.19 14.18 9.00
N PRO A 152 7.53 14.23 8.82
CA PRO A 152 8.48 14.41 9.92
C PRO A 152 8.19 15.67 10.74
N THR A 153 8.39 15.60 12.05
CA THR A 153 8.07 16.70 12.98
C THR A 153 8.93 17.96 12.80
N ASP A 154 10.09 17.83 12.15
CA ASP A 154 10.97 18.93 11.76
C ASP A 154 10.60 19.57 10.42
N THR A 155 9.56 19.07 9.74
CA THR A 155 9.13 19.61 8.44
C THR A 155 8.38 20.93 8.62
N GLN A 156 8.71 21.90 7.77
CA GLN A 156 7.98 23.16 7.63
C GLN A 156 7.09 23.10 6.38
N VAL A 157 5.89 23.68 6.47
CA VAL A 157 5.02 23.88 5.31
C VAL A 157 5.24 25.29 4.80
N GLU A 158 5.60 25.40 3.53
CA GLU A 158 5.69 26.67 2.84
C GLU A 158 4.46 26.89 1.96
N CYS A 159 3.76 27.99 2.21
CA CYS A 159 2.56 28.37 1.48
C CYS A 159 2.95 29.22 0.26
N LEU A 160 2.51 28.77 -0.91
CA LEU A 160 2.77 29.35 -2.22
C LEU A 160 1.46 29.88 -2.79
N PHE A 161 1.27 31.19 -2.74
CA PHE A 161 0.06 31.84 -3.24
C PHE A 161 0.13 32.03 -4.76
N SER A 162 -0.62 31.25 -5.52
CA SER A 162 -0.71 31.41 -6.98
C SER A 162 -1.55 32.63 -7.35
N GLY A 163 -0.90 33.76 -7.67
CA GLY A 163 -1.60 34.96 -8.13
C GLY A 163 -0.73 36.19 -8.38
N VAL A 164 -0.28 36.35 -9.63
CA VAL A 164 0.12 37.59 -10.35
C VAL A 164 1.12 38.57 -9.70
N SER A 165 1.69 38.29 -8.54
CA SER A 165 2.72 39.17 -7.99
C SER A 165 3.80 38.35 -7.31
N THR A 166 5.01 38.44 -7.87
CA THR A 166 6.27 38.03 -7.26
C THR A 166 6.58 38.78 -5.94
N GLN A 167 5.64 39.58 -5.42
CA GLN A 167 5.78 40.40 -4.21
C GLN A 167 5.38 39.68 -2.93
N PHE A 168 4.81 38.46 -3.00
CA PHE A 168 4.49 37.73 -1.78
C PHE A 168 5.69 36.89 -1.33
N PRO A 169 6.33 37.22 -0.19
CA PRO A 169 7.38 36.38 0.34
C PRO A 169 6.78 35.01 0.68
N HIS A 170 7.58 33.97 0.53
CA HIS A 170 7.15 32.64 0.93
C HIS A 170 6.89 32.62 2.44
N HIS A 171 5.72 32.16 2.83
CA HIS A 171 5.36 32.05 4.24
C HIS A 171 5.56 30.62 4.70
N ARG A 172 6.31 30.45 5.80
CA ARG A 172 6.59 29.15 6.38
C ARG A 172 5.88 29.02 7.71
N ILE A 173 5.19 27.90 7.89
CA ILE A 173 4.56 27.51 9.15
C ILE A 173 5.19 26.19 9.61
N LYS A 174 5.48 26.12 10.92
CA LYS A 174 6.00 24.90 11.57
C LYS A 174 4.91 23.93 12.00
N SER A 175 3.64 24.29 11.77
CA SER A 175 2.50 23.47 12.14
C SER A 175 2.06 22.61 10.97
N LEU A 176 1.86 21.34 11.27
CA LEU A 176 1.27 20.34 10.39
C LEU A 176 -0.20 20.06 10.71
N ALA A 177 -0.74 20.72 11.75
CA ALA A 177 -2.15 20.66 12.05
C ALA A 177 -2.92 21.40 10.96
N ILE A 178 -3.66 20.64 10.14
CA ILE A 178 -4.34 21.19 8.95
C ILE A 178 -5.25 22.37 9.29
N GLU A 179 -5.94 22.35 10.42
CA GLU A 179 -6.77 23.48 10.86
C GLU A 179 -5.94 24.74 11.18
N GLU A 180 -4.72 24.59 11.67
CA GLU A 180 -3.80 25.72 11.88
C GLU A 180 -3.24 26.24 10.55
N VAL A 181 -2.89 25.33 9.63
CA VAL A 181 -2.48 25.70 8.26
C VAL A 181 -3.58 26.49 7.56
N LYS A 182 -4.83 26.03 7.63
CA LYS A 182 -5.99 26.72 7.05
C LYS A 182 -6.16 28.13 7.62
N ARG A 183 -6.21 28.25 8.96
CA ARG A 183 -6.35 29.56 9.64
C ARG A 183 -5.20 30.50 9.28
N TYR A 184 -3.98 29.98 9.20
CA TYR A 184 -2.80 30.76 8.85
C TYR A 184 -2.87 31.30 7.42
N VAL A 185 -3.23 30.46 6.45
CA VAL A 185 -3.37 30.84 5.03
C VAL A 185 -4.45 31.91 4.86
N VAL A 186 -5.63 31.71 5.45
CA VAL A 186 -6.73 32.69 5.39
C VAL A 186 -6.32 34.01 6.04
N GLY A 187 -5.76 33.96 7.26
CA GLY A 187 -5.33 35.17 7.99
C GLY A 187 -4.25 35.97 7.26
N ILE A 188 -3.30 35.31 6.59
CA ILE A 188 -2.31 35.99 5.73
C ILE A 188 -2.99 36.72 4.59
N MET A 189 -3.91 36.05 3.90
CA MET A 189 -4.60 36.64 2.75
C MET A 189 -5.46 37.82 3.17
N GLU A 190 -6.15 37.73 4.32
CA GLU A 190 -6.94 38.82 4.88
C GLU A 190 -6.07 40.02 5.26
N GLY A 191 -4.93 39.78 5.89
CA GLY A 191 -4.01 40.83 6.31
C GLY A 191 -3.34 41.56 5.14
N ALA A 192 -2.95 40.82 4.10
CA ALA A 192 -2.19 41.40 3.00
C ALA A 192 -3.05 41.88 1.81
N PHE A 193 -4.22 41.28 1.59
CA PHE A 193 -5.14 41.66 0.51
C PHE A 193 -6.61 41.73 0.97
N PRO A 194 -6.94 42.60 1.94
CA PRO A 194 -8.29 42.69 2.50
C PRO A 194 -9.38 43.04 1.48
N SER A 195 -9.03 43.64 0.35
CA SER A 195 -9.97 43.93 -0.75
C SER A 195 -10.19 42.73 -1.68
N ARG A 196 -9.19 41.85 -1.84
CA ARG A 196 -9.31 40.63 -2.66
C ARG A 196 -9.92 39.48 -1.89
N THR A 197 -9.65 39.34 -0.59
CA THR A 197 -10.29 38.30 0.23
C THR A 197 -11.79 38.46 0.32
N LYS A 198 -12.34 39.67 0.22
CA LYS A 198 -13.79 39.90 0.10
C LYS A 198 -14.43 39.31 -1.17
N LEU A 199 -13.62 38.94 -2.15
CA LEU A 199 -14.07 38.35 -3.42
C LEU A 199 -14.03 36.82 -3.42
N TYR A 200 -13.44 36.20 -2.38
CA TYR A 200 -13.25 34.76 -2.31
C TYR A 200 -13.73 34.22 -0.95
N THR A 201 -14.28 33.01 -0.92
CA THR A 201 -14.48 32.29 0.33
C THR A 201 -13.16 31.73 0.86
N ASP A 202 -13.12 31.36 2.14
CA ASP A 202 -11.97 30.67 2.74
C ASP A 202 -11.58 29.42 1.95
N ASP A 203 -12.56 28.62 1.53
CA ASP A 203 -12.35 27.42 0.72
C ASP A 203 -11.72 27.75 -0.65
N GLU A 204 -12.15 28.83 -1.30
CA GLU A 204 -11.57 29.29 -2.56
C GLU A 204 -10.13 29.78 -2.39
N ILE A 205 -9.82 30.43 -1.26
CA ILE A 205 -8.45 30.82 -0.91
C ILE A 205 -7.57 29.58 -0.73
N LEU A 206 -8.05 28.59 0.02
CA LEU A 206 -7.32 27.34 0.28
C LEU A 206 -7.08 26.53 -0.99
N LEU A 207 -8.07 26.45 -1.89
CA LEU A 207 -7.97 25.78 -3.20
C LEU A 207 -6.96 26.45 -4.14
N ARG A 208 -6.78 27.77 -4.01
CA ARG A 208 -5.83 28.56 -4.80
C ARG A 208 -4.44 28.64 -4.17
N THR A 209 -4.27 28.06 -2.99
CA THR A 209 -2.99 28.02 -2.29
C THR A 209 -2.30 26.70 -2.55
N ASN A 210 -1.07 26.78 -3.01
CA ASN A 210 -0.18 25.66 -3.19
C ASN A 210 0.73 25.54 -1.97
N TYR A 211 1.27 24.35 -1.73
CA TYR A 211 2.11 24.08 -0.57
C TYR A 211 3.37 23.34 -0.99
N ARG A 212 4.43 23.55 -0.24
CA ARG A 212 5.68 22.80 -0.37
C ARG A 212 6.15 22.37 1.01
N LEU A 213 6.51 21.10 1.14
CA LEU A 213 7.16 20.59 2.34
C LEU A 213 8.66 20.87 2.26
N ILE A 214 9.23 21.43 3.33
CA ILE A 214 10.66 21.72 3.42
C ILE A 214 11.20 21.15 4.72
N GLN A 215 12.40 20.58 4.67
CA GLN A 215 13.12 20.23 5.88
C GLN A 215 13.48 21.51 6.66
N GLY A 216 13.18 21.52 7.96
CA GLY A 216 13.23 22.71 8.81
C GLY A 216 14.57 23.03 9.44
#